data_AF-A0A9N9A307-F1
#
_entry.id   AF-A0A9N9A307-F1
#
_cell.length_a   1.000
_cell.length_b   1.000
_cell.length_c   1.000
_cell.angle_alpha   90.00
_cell.angle_beta   90.00
_cell.angle_gamma   90.00
#
_symmetry.space_group_name_H-M   'P 1'
#
loop_
_entity.id
_entity.type
_entity.pdbx_description
1 polymer ?
#
loop_
_entity_poly.entity_id
_entity_poly.type
_entity_poly.pdbx_seq_one_letter_code
_entity_poly.pdbx_strand_id
1 'polypeptide(L)'
;MNLLKRKLLGGANNFENSRKGITSLAILSSVVGLDMSPQSKFASELVASHMATCLAVSEDRERLIVVYPSEPLLSEAAFELMSASTLSQILTQFNILLKKGIVEPGPRGEIVARIILVLVAYRLRAQRAENSVKAFLNELYKEGSMPDLRDAKQEFIEGTVAFIHFNAIEYVPTKKTLEEFYIRRCAFIMKRNHPGADICIPVKLVTGGYSIIIIQIKNINSSSVKADENYPFSARSMFSCNYVFDNSDLKEHDEQYLCLYWQLHFQGHYQEIPKLQDTRSSESRKLNIYWASFGFNHFKMIKDIASILKDILVSHISLFESEW
;
A
#
# COMPACT_ATOMS: atom_id res chain seq x y z
N MET A 1 21.02 -2.48 19.02
CA MET A 1 20.08 -2.88 17.96
C MET A 1 19.18 -3.99 18.50
N ASN A 2 17.84 -3.86 18.40
CA ASN A 2 16.90 -4.89 18.89
C ASN A 2 17.05 -6.20 18.05
N LEU A 3 16.84 -7.36 18.69
CA LEU A 3 16.92 -8.71 18.11
C LEU A 3 16.18 -8.83 16.77
N LEU A 4 14.99 -8.24 16.65
CA LEU A 4 14.19 -8.29 15.43
C LEU A 4 14.89 -7.62 14.24
N LYS A 5 15.52 -6.44 14.46
CA LYS A 5 16.31 -5.78 13.42
C LYS A 5 17.50 -6.64 13.01
N ARG A 6 18.22 -7.24 13.97
CA ARG A 6 19.34 -8.13 13.67
C ARG A 6 18.89 -9.35 12.85
N LYS A 7 17.71 -9.91 13.17
CA LYS A 7 17.13 -11.01 12.43
C LYS A 7 16.71 -10.61 11.01
N LEU A 8 16.07 -9.46 10.81
CA LEU A 8 15.78 -8.92 9.47
C LEU A 8 17.04 -8.63 8.63
N LEU A 9 18.19 -8.44 9.27
CA LEU A 9 19.48 -8.23 8.63
C LEU A 9 20.27 -9.53 8.40
N GLY A 10 19.67 -10.71 8.60
CA GLY A 10 20.38 -11.98 8.41
C GLY A 10 21.44 -12.25 9.48
N GLY A 11 21.34 -11.63 10.65
CA GLY A 11 22.33 -11.71 11.73
C GLY A 11 23.37 -10.57 11.71
N ALA A 12 23.42 -9.76 10.65
CA ALA A 12 24.36 -8.65 10.52
C ALA A 12 24.07 -7.51 11.51
N ASN A 13 25.11 -6.71 11.81
CA ASN A 13 25.04 -5.61 12.78
C ASN A 13 24.43 -4.32 12.22
N ASN A 14 24.40 -4.16 10.89
CA ASN A 14 23.81 -3.03 10.19
C ASN A 14 23.50 -3.44 8.74
N PHE A 15 22.79 -2.57 8.01
CA PHE A 15 22.40 -2.83 6.62
C PHE A 15 23.60 -2.94 5.69
N GLU A 16 24.63 -2.12 5.88
CA GLU A 16 25.83 -2.10 5.02
C GLU A 16 26.60 -3.42 5.03
N ASN A 17 26.65 -4.08 6.18
CA ASN A 17 27.31 -5.36 6.37
C ASN A 17 26.39 -6.57 6.09
N SER A 18 25.16 -6.33 5.66
CA SER A 18 24.18 -7.39 5.37
C SER A 18 24.20 -7.80 3.89
N ARG A 19 23.53 -8.90 3.55
CA ARG A 19 23.27 -9.26 2.15
C ARG A 19 22.17 -8.37 1.58
N LYS A 20 22.55 -7.17 1.14
CA LYS A 20 21.66 -6.05 0.81
C LYS A 20 20.42 -6.44 0.00
N GLY A 21 20.55 -7.30 -1.02
CA GLY A 21 19.40 -7.79 -1.81
C GLY A 21 18.33 -8.47 -0.96
N ILE A 22 18.70 -9.56 -0.28
CA ILE A 22 17.78 -10.39 0.53
C ILE A 22 17.29 -9.61 1.75
N THR A 23 18.16 -8.83 2.38
CA THR A 23 17.80 -7.93 3.47
C THR A 23 16.74 -6.92 3.04
N SER A 24 16.90 -6.28 1.87
CA SER A 24 15.94 -5.29 1.35
C SER A 24 14.59 -5.94 1.09
N LEU A 25 14.61 -7.17 0.58
CA LEU A 25 13.42 -7.96 0.34
C LEU A 25 12.71 -8.34 1.64
N ALA A 26 13.44 -8.78 2.66
CA ALA A 26 12.89 -9.07 3.98
C ALA A 26 12.22 -7.85 4.62
N ILE A 27 12.92 -6.70 4.59
CA ILE A 27 12.42 -5.43 5.12
C ILE A 27 11.13 -5.00 4.40
N LEU A 28 11.16 -4.96 3.06
CA LEU A 28 9.98 -4.53 2.29
C LEU A 28 8.83 -5.54 2.38
N SER A 29 9.10 -6.84 2.41
CA SER A 29 8.02 -7.84 2.56
C SER A 29 7.31 -7.70 3.90
N SER A 30 8.05 -7.34 4.96
CA SER A 30 7.50 -7.12 6.30
C SER A 30 6.60 -5.88 6.43
N VAL A 31 6.63 -4.95 5.46
CA VAL A 31 5.85 -3.70 5.52
C VAL A 31 4.94 -3.48 4.32
N VAL A 32 5.31 -3.94 3.14
CA VAL A 32 4.53 -3.78 1.89
C VAL A 32 3.60 -4.96 1.65
N GLY A 33 3.85 -6.14 2.24
CA GLY A 33 3.07 -7.36 2.00
C GLY A 33 3.31 -7.91 0.59
N LEU A 34 4.55 -8.30 0.30
CA LEU A 34 4.96 -8.80 -1.02
C LEU A 34 4.76 -10.32 -1.14
N ASP A 35 4.39 -10.76 -2.34
CA ASP A 35 4.35 -12.18 -2.69
C ASP A 35 5.69 -12.61 -3.33
N MET A 36 6.26 -13.67 -2.76
CA MET A 36 7.57 -14.20 -3.16
C MET A 36 7.41 -15.31 -4.19
N SER A 37 8.25 -15.29 -5.23
CA SER A 37 8.31 -16.41 -6.18
C SER A 37 8.73 -17.70 -5.46
N PRO A 38 7.92 -18.78 -5.51
CA PRO A 38 8.23 -20.02 -4.80
C PRO A 38 9.50 -20.73 -5.27
N GLN A 39 9.96 -20.42 -6.49
CA GLN A 39 11.16 -20.99 -7.12
C GLN A 39 12.44 -20.21 -6.78
N SER A 40 12.33 -19.08 -6.07
CA SER A 40 13.49 -18.28 -5.75
C SER A 40 14.40 -18.99 -4.75
N LYS A 41 15.70 -19.06 -5.05
CA LYS A 41 16.74 -19.46 -4.09
C LYS A 41 16.71 -18.59 -2.81
N PHE A 42 16.15 -17.38 -2.88
CA PHE A 42 16.01 -16.52 -1.71
C PHE A 42 14.89 -16.96 -0.77
N ALA A 43 13.91 -17.76 -1.22
CA ALA A 43 12.82 -18.23 -0.36
C ALA A 43 13.37 -19.00 0.85
N SER A 44 14.26 -19.96 0.63
CA SER A 44 14.93 -20.72 1.69
C SER A 44 15.78 -19.84 2.60
N GLU A 45 16.47 -18.84 2.06
CA GLU A 45 17.34 -17.96 2.85
C GLU A 45 16.56 -16.93 3.69
N LEU A 46 15.42 -16.46 3.19
CA LEU A 46 14.51 -15.59 3.91
C LEU A 46 13.96 -16.32 5.16
N VAL A 47 13.63 -17.60 5.02
CA VAL A 47 13.19 -18.46 6.14
C VAL A 47 14.34 -18.72 7.10
N ALA A 48 15.50 -19.15 6.60
CA ALA A 48 16.62 -19.55 7.44
C ALA A 48 17.20 -18.40 8.27
N SER A 49 17.27 -17.20 7.68
CA SER A 49 18.06 -16.11 8.25
C SER A 49 17.29 -14.80 8.47
N HIS A 50 16.11 -14.61 7.86
CA HIS A 50 15.44 -13.30 7.82
C HIS A 50 13.99 -13.31 8.32
N MET A 51 13.60 -14.30 9.14
CA MET A 51 12.28 -14.39 9.81
C MET A 51 11.07 -14.59 8.89
N ALA A 52 11.28 -14.98 7.64
CA ALA A 52 10.15 -15.36 6.82
C ALA A 52 9.54 -16.68 7.30
N THR A 53 8.24 -16.85 7.12
CA THR A 53 7.52 -18.07 7.47
C THR A 53 7.35 -18.93 6.23
N CYS A 54 7.79 -20.18 6.30
CA CYS A 54 7.50 -21.18 5.28
C CYS A 54 6.09 -21.72 5.51
N LEU A 55 5.18 -21.52 4.55
CA LEU A 55 3.82 -22.03 4.60
C LEU A 55 3.70 -23.43 4.02
N ALA A 56 4.42 -23.70 2.94
CA ALA A 56 4.36 -24.97 2.24
C ALA A 56 5.68 -25.26 1.51
N VAL A 57 5.93 -26.55 1.32
CA VAL A 57 7.04 -27.07 0.54
C VAL A 57 6.47 -28.06 -0.48
N SER A 58 6.91 -27.94 -1.72
CA SER A 58 6.61 -28.89 -2.80
C SER A 58 7.13 -30.30 -2.50
N GLU A 59 6.55 -31.31 -3.16
CA GLU A 59 6.96 -32.72 -2.99
C GLU A 59 8.43 -32.95 -3.38
N ASP A 60 8.89 -32.28 -4.45
CA ASP A 60 10.29 -32.29 -4.91
C ASP A 60 11.24 -31.46 -4.02
N ARG A 61 10.69 -30.69 -3.07
CA ARG A 61 11.40 -29.75 -2.18
C ARG A 61 12.15 -28.64 -2.90
N GLU A 62 11.88 -28.40 -4.17
CA GLU A 62 12.53 -27.34 -4.94
C GLU A 62 11.81 -26.00 -4.84
N ARG A 63 10.53 -26.02 -4.43
CA ARG A 63 9.66 -24.84 -4.31
C ARG A 63 9.17 -24.64 -2.89
N LEU A 64 9.31 -23.42 -2.38
CA LEU A 64 8.86 -23.02 -1.05
C LEU A 64 7.89 -21.84 -1.15
N ILE A 65 6.69 -22.00 -0.59
CA ILE A 65 5.78 -20.87 -0.39
C ILE A 65 6.18 -20.17 0.90
N VAL A 66 6.65 -18.94 0.77
CA VAL A 66 7.22 -18.14 1.87
C VAL A 66 6.48 -16.82 1.98
N VAL A 67 6.13 -16.45 3.21
CA VAL A 67 5.42 -15.20 3.50
C VAL A 67 6.03 -14.47 4.69
N TYR A 68 5.79 -13.17 4.74
CA TYR A 68 5.89 -12.38 5.96
C TYR A 68 4.47 -12.11 6.46
N PRO A 69 3.97 -12.88 7.44
CA PRO A 69 2.64 -12.64 7.98
C PRO A 69 2.60 -11.28 8.70
N SER A 70 1.40 -10.74 8.95
CA SER A 70 1.24 -9.55 9.78
C SER A 70 1.82 -9.76 11.19
N GLU A 71 3.04 -9.27 11.41
CA GLU A 71 3.77 -9.34 12.67
C GLU A 71 4.20 -7.91 13.07
N PRO A 72 3.40 -7.20 13.89
CA PRO A 72 3.59 -5.77 14.13
C PRO A 72 4.96 -5.38 14.67
N LEU A 73 5.61 -6.23 15.47
CA LEU A 73 6.93 -5.92 16.04
C LEU A 73 8.02 -6.07 14.99
N LEU A 74 7.93 -7.09 14.13
CA LEU A 74 8.82 -7.27 12.99
C LEU A 74 8.63 -6.14 11.98
N SER A 75 7.39 -5.77 11.67
CA SER A 75 7.05 -4.64 10.82
C SER A 75 7.60 -3.33 11.39
N GLU A 76 7.52 -3.10 12.70
CA GLU A 76 8.11 -1.94 13.35
C GLU A 76 9.64 -1.92 13.23
N ALA A 77 10.29 -3.06 13.43
CA ALA A 77 11.74 -3.19 13.23
C ALA A 77 12.15 -2.92 11.77
N ALA A 78 11.39 -3.43 10.79
CA ALA A 78 11.60 -3.16 9.37
C ALA A 78 11.39 -1.68 9.04
N PHE A 79 10.35 -1.07 9.60
CA PHE A 79 10.02 0.34 9.43
C PHE A 79 11.14 1.26 9.93
N GLU A 80 11.76 0.93 11.06
CA GLU A 80 12.95 1.65 11.56
C GLU A 80 14.18 1.47 10.66
N LEU A 81 14.33 0.29 10.02
CA LEU A 81 15.41 0.02 9.07
C LEU A 81 15.22 0.77 7.74
N MET A 82 14.00 1.23 7.42
CA MET A 82 13.70 2.11 6.28
C MET A 82 14.04 3.59 6.56
N SER A 83 15.15 3.83 7.25
CA SER A 83 15.63 5.17 7.56
C SER A 83 16.06 5.96 6.32
N ALA A 84 16.21 7.28 6.45
CA ALA A 84 16.63 8.15 5.34
C ALA A 84 17.98 7.73 4.72
N SER A 85 18.91 7.15 5.49
CA SER A 85 20.23 6.73 4.99
C SER A 85 20.21 5.39 4.24
N THR A 86 19.23 4.52 4.50
CA THR A 86 19.16 3.15 3.96
C THR A 86 18.06 2.99 2.90
N LEU A 87 17.02 3.83 2.95
CA LEU A 87 15.82 3.68 2.12
C LEU A 87 16.13 3.62 0.61
N SER A 88 16.97 4.54 0.11
CA SER A 88 17.33 4.57 -1.31
C SER A 88 18.00 3.27 -1.76
N GLN A 89 18.92 2.74 -0.93
CA GLN A 89 19.57 1.47 -1.21
C GLN A 89 18.58 0.30 -1.16
N ILE A 90 17.68 0.27 -0.16
CA ILE A 90 16.65 -0.77 -0.03
C ILE A 90 15.78 -0.83 -1.29
N LEU A 91 15.25 0.32 -1.73
CA LEU A 91 14.40 0.38 -2.92
C LEU A 91 15.17 0.06 -4.21
N THR A 92 16.43 0.47 -4.31
CA THR A 92 17.30 0.15 -5.46
C THR A 92 17.52 -1.36 -5.56
N GLN A 93 17.89 -2.01 -4.45
CA GLN A 93 18.09 -3.45 -4.41
C GLN A 93 16.79 -4.20 -4.73
N PHE A 94 15.67 -3.77 -4.15
CA PHE A 94 14.37 -4.34 -4.46
C PHE A 94 14.03 -4.26 -5.94
N ASN A 95 14.26 -3.11 -6.58
CA ASN A 95 14.00 -2.92 -8.00
C ASN A 95 14.85 -3.86 -8.87
N ILE A 96 16.13 -4.08 -8.52
CA ILE A 96 16.99 -5.09 -9.18
C ILE A 96 16.36 -6.48 -9.06
N LEU A 97 15.94 -6.88 -7.86
CA LEU A 97 15.34 -8.21 -7.64
C LEU A 97 13.98 -8.38 -8.36
N LEU A 98 13.20 -7.30 -8.43
CA LEU A 98 11.94 -7.27 -9.16
C LEU A 98 12.16 -7.47 -10.67
N LYS A 99 13.18 -6.82 -11.26
CA LYS A 99 13.56 -6.99 -12.67
C LYS A 99 14.02 -8.42 -12.99
N LYS A 100 14.58 -9.11 -12.01
CA LYS A 100 15.01 -10.51 -12.09
C LYS A 100 13.87 -11.53 -11.91
N GLY A 101 12.65 -11.08 -11.61
CA GLY A 101 11.50 -11.99 -11.40
C GLY A 101 11.52 -12.75 -10.06
N ILE A 102 12.33 -12.31 -9.11
CA ILE A 102 12.43 -12.92 -7.77
C ILE A 102 11.18 -12.64 -6.92
N VAL A 103 10.53 -11.51 -7.18
CA VAL A 103 9.27 -11.09 -6.55
C VAL A 103 8.20 -11.16 -7.63
N GLU A 104 7.03 -11.69 -7.30
CA GLU A 104 5.92 -11.66 -8.23
C GLU A 104 5.57 -10.19 -8.50
N PRO A 105 5.61 -9.73 -9.76
CA PRO A 105 5.53 -8.31 -10.03
C PRO A 105 4.18 -7.69 -9.67
N GLY A 106 3.16 -8.54 -9.40
CA GLY A 106 1.76 -8.14 -9.26
C GLY A 106 1.37 -7.08 -10.29
N PRO A 107 0.38 -6.26 -9.97
CA PRO A 107 0.23 -4.99 -10.65
C PRO A 107 1.22 -3.99 -10.02
N ARG A 108 2.28 -3.63 -10.73
CA ARG A 108 3.39 -2.78 -10.22
C ARG A 108 2.91 -1.48 -9.57
N GLY A 109 1.83 -0.88 -10.07
CA GLY A 109 1.22 0.31 -9.47
C GLY A 109 0.72 0.06 -8.05
N GLU A 110 0.26 -1.15 -7.73
CA GLU A 110 -0.15 -1.51 -6.36
C GLU A 110 1.04 -1.65 -5.42
N ILE A 111 2.15 -2.21 -5.88
CA ILE A 111 3.40 -2.26 -5.10
C ILE A 111 3.88 -0.83 -4.83
N VAL A 112 3.94 0.02 -5.86
CA VAL A 112 4.40 1.40 -5.71
C VAL A 112 3.46 2.23 -4.84
N ALA A 113 2.14 2.07 -4.97
CA ALA A 113 1.16 2.72 -4.11
C ALA A 113 1.38 2.37 -2.64
N ARG A 114 1.57 1.08 -2.32
CA ARG A 114 1.86 0.63 -0.95
C ARG A 114 3.18 1.21 -0.42
N ILE A 115 4.21 1.28 -1.26
CA ILE A 115 5.48 1.93 -0.88
C ILE A 115 5.25 3.42 -0.58
N ILE A 116 4.54 4.16 -1.43
CA ILE A 116 4.19 5.57 -1.19
C ILE A 116 3.49 5.72 0.17
N LEU A 117 2.49 4.89 0.45
CA LEU A 117 1.72 4.91 1.68
C LEU A 117 2.57 4.63 2.93
N VAL A 118 3.43 3.59 2.90
CA VAL A 118 4.38 3.30 3.99
C VAL A 118 5.35 4.45 4.22
N LEU A 119 5.83 5.10 3.15
CA LEU A 119 6.71 6.26 3.27
C LEU A 119 6.02 7.47 3.90
N VAL A 120 4.73 7.69 3.61
CA VAL A 120 3.93 8.73 4.25
C VAL A 120 3.78 8.43 5.74
N ALA A 121 3.38 7.20 6.09
CA ALA A 121 3.30 6.78 7.49
C ALA A 121 4.65 6.96 8.22
N TYR A 122 5.76 6.65 7.54
CA TYR A 122 7.10 6.81 8.09
C TYR A 122 7.41 8.27 8.42
N ARG A 123 7.12 9.18 7.52
CA ARG A 123 7.37 10.61 7.72
C ARG A 123 6.51 11.19 8.83
N LEU A 124 5.23 10.84 8.90
CA LEU A 124 4.34 11.26 10.01
C LEU A 124 4.91 10.81 11.36
N ARG A 125 5.30 9.53 11.46
CA ARG A 125 5.91 8.99 12.67
C ARG A 125 7.23 9.69 13.03
N ALA A 126 8.11 9.89 12.05
CA ALA A 126 9.42 10.51 12.27
C ALA A 126 9.30 11.97 12.73
N GLN A 127 8.30 12.70 12.25
CA GLN A 127 8.00 14.07 12.67
C GLN A 127 7.27 14.14 14.02
N ARG A 128 6.88 13.00 14.61
CA ARG A 128 5.96 12.92 15.76
C ARG A 128 4.68 13.74 15.53
N ALA A 129 4.26 13.80 14.27
CA ALA A 129 3.10 14.55 13.85
C ALA A 129 1.82 13.90 14.38
N GLU A 130 0.75 14.69 14.41
CA GLU A 130 -0.60 14.14 14.55
C GLU A 130 -0.85 13.15 13.41
N ASN A 131 -1.46 12.02 13.73
CA ASN A 131 -1.80 11.01 12.75
C ASN A 131 -3.23 11.19 12.24
N SER A 132 -3.73 12.43 12.17
CA SER A 132 -5.08 12.70 11.66
C SER A 132 -5.19 12.40 10.16
N VAL A 133 -6.41 12.17 9.65
CA VAL A 133 -6.64 12.04 8.20
C VAL A 133 -6.11 13.27 7.46
N LYS A 134 -6.30 14.48 8.02
CA LYS A 134 -5.75 15.72 7.45
C LYS A 134 -4.23 15.71 7.35
N ALA A 135 -3.55 15.37 8.44
CA ALA A 135 -2.09 15.30 8.46
C ALA A 135 -1.57 14.25 7.48
N PHE A 136 -2.24 13.09 7.42
CA PHE A 136 -1.94 12.05 6.45
C PHE A 136 -2.05 12.54 5.00
N LEU A 137 -3.15 13.23 4.64
CA LEU A 137 -3.32 13.77 3.29
C LEU A 137 -2.31 14.88 2.96
N ASN A 138 -1.98 15.74 3.92
CA ASN A 138 -0.94 16.77 3.77
C ASN A 138 0.46 16.17 3.54
N GLU A 139 0.76 15.03 4.15
CA GLU A 139 2.07 14.37 3.97
C GLU A 139 2.11 13.47 2.73
N LEU A 140 0.94 13.03 2.24
CA LEU A 140 0.77 12.25 1.02
C LEU A 140 0.86 13.10 -0.24
N TYR A 141 0.12 14.21 -0.30
CA TYR A 141 0.00 15.05 -1.49
C TYR A 141 0.93 16.27 -1.43
N LYS A 142 1.33 16.77 -2.60
CA LYS A 142 1.90 18.11 -2.72
C LYS A 142 0.82 19.16 -2.52
N GLU A 143 1.26 20.38 -2.20
CA GLU A 143 0.39 21.54 -2.18
C GLU A 143 -0.36 21.68 -3.52
N GLY A 144 -1.67 21.91 -3.44
CA GLY A 144 -2.56 21.97 -4.60
C GLY A 144 -2.99 20.61 -5.18
N SER A 145 -2.46 19.48 -4.70
CA SER A 145 -2.88 18.13 -5.15
C SER A 145 -3.79 17.38 -4.16
N MET A 146 -3.99 17.94 -2.97
CA MET A 146 -4.77 17.34 -1.90
C MET A 146 -6.28 17.34 -2.21
N PRO A 147 -7.04 16.31 -1.77
CA PRO A 147 -8.49 16.36 -1.79
C PRO A 147 -9.05 17.63 -1.14
N ASP A 148 -10.14 18.15 -1.69
CA ASP A 148 -10.92 19.22 -1.06
C ASP A 148 -11.66 18.68 0.16
N LEU A 149 -11.40 19.28 1.33
CA LEU A 149 -11.94 18.86 2.62
C LEU A 149 -12.98 19.85 3.17
N ARG A 150 -13.45 20.83 2.39
CA ARG A 150 -14.40 21.86 2.87
C ARG A 150 -15.70 21.27 3.42
N ASP A 151 -16.19 20.21 2.80
CA ASP A 151 -17.44 19.55 3.19
C ASP A 151 -17.22 18.29 4.06
N ALA A 152 -15.97 18.05 4.48
CA ALA A 152 -15.63 16.89 5.27
C ALA A 152 -16.03 17.08 6.75
N LYS A 153 -16.55 16.03 7.38
CA LYS A 153 -16.93 16.03 8.79
C LYS A 153 -15.68 16.11 9.65
N GLN A 154 -15.68 17.00 10.63
CA GLN A 154 -14.55 17.17 11.55
C GLN A 154 -14.17 15.86 12.27
N GLU A 155 -15.16 15.04 12.63
CA GLU A 155 -14.97 13.72 13.27
C GLU A 155 -14.12 12.76 12.42
N PHE A 156 -14.20 12.88 11.09
CA PHE A 156 -13.41 12.08 10.14
C PHE A 156 -12.05 12.71 9.86
N ILE A 157 -12.01 14.02 9.56
CA ILE A 157 -10.77 14.74 9.24
C ILE A 157 -9.75 14.68 10.38
N GLU A 158 -10.23 14.83 11.63
CA GLU A 158 -9.41 14.75 12.84
C GLU A 158 -9.30 13.31 13.38
N GLY A 159 -10.03 12.36 12.79
CA GLY A 159 -9.87 10.95 13.05
C GLY A 159 -8.47 10.48 12.68
N THR A 160 -8.00 9.41 13.32
CA THR A 160 -6.61 8.97 13.23
C THR A 160 -6.40 7.82 12.26
N VAL A 161 -5.35 7.91 11.46
CA VAL A 161 -4.82 6.88 10.57
C VAL A 161 -3.56 6.30 11.20
N ALA A 162 -3.54 5.00 11.50
CA ALA A 162 -2.36 4.36 12.09
C ALA A 162 -2.05 3.05 11.37
N PHE A 163 -1.00 3.04 10.54
CA PHE A 163 -0.47 1.80 10.00
C PHE A 163 1.05 1.87 9.81
N ILE A 164 1.71 0.69 9.86
CA ILE A 164 3.16 0.52 9.61
C ILE A 164 3.44 -0.58 8.58
N HIS A 165 2.44 -1.41 8.28
CA HIS A 165 2.53 -2.48 7.30
C HIS A 165 1.20 -2.79 6.62
N PHE A 166 1.29 -3.59 5.57
CA PHE A 166 0.16 -4.16 4.84
C PHE A 166 0.02 -5.65 5.09
N ASN A 167 -1.22 -6.14 5.04
CA ASN A 167 -1.51 -7.58 5.04
C ASN A 167 -2.65 -7.89 4.07
N ALA A 168 -2.48 -8.91 3.24
CA ALA A 168 -3.53 -9.35 2.33
C ALA A 168 -4.64 -10.12 3.05
N ILE A 169 -5.89 -9.91 2.64
CA ILE A 169 -7.06 -10.62 3.13
C ILE A 169 -7.73 -11.38 1.99
N GLU A 170 -8.29 -12.55 2.28
CA GLU A 170 -9.02 -13.36 1.29
C GLU A 170 -10.56 -13.26 1.43
N TYR A 171 -11.03 -12.49 2.39
CA TYR A 171 -12.45 -12.28 2.73
C TYR A 171 -12.89 -10.83 2.48
N VAL A 172 -14.20 -10.59 2.49
CA VAL A 172 -14.75 -9.22 2.48
C VAL A 172 -14.69 -8.67 3.92
N PRO A 173 -14.03 -7.53 4.17
CA PRO A 173 -13.85 -7.01 5.51
C PRO A 173 -15.19 -6.59 6.14
N THR A 174 -15.21 -6.61 7.47
CA THR A 174 -16.35 -6.18 8.31
C THR A 174 -15.98 -4.95 9.14
N LYS A 175 -16.94 -4.35 9.84
CA LYS A 175 -16.66 -3.26 10.81
C LYS A 175 -15.66 -3.71 11.87
N LYS A 176 -15.78 -4.96 12.34
CA LYS A 176 -14.83 -5.58 13.27
C LYS A 176 -13.42 -5.69 12.67
N THR A 177 -13.31 -6.00 11.38
CA THR A 177 -12.03 -6.03 10.67
C THR A 177 -11.34 -4.67 10.70
N LEU A 178 -12.08 -3.56 10.57
CA LEU A 178 -11.49 -2.21 10.65
C LEU A 178 -10.83 -1.97 12.01
N GLU A 179 -11.52 -2.32 13.09
CA GLU A 179 -11.01 -2.20 14.46
C GLU A 179 -9.75 -3.05 14.68
N GLU A 180 -9.81 -4.34 14.33
CA GLU A 180 -8.70 -5.27 14.54
C GLU A 180 -7.44 -4.82 13.78
N PHE A 181 -7.60 -4.33 12.55
CA PHE A 181 -6.49 -3.83 11.74
C PHE A 181 -5.97 -2.48 12.22
N TYR A 182 -6.85 -1.58 12.67
CA TYR A 182 -6.43 -0.32 13.29
C TYR A 182 -5.58 -0.57 14.54
N ILE A 183 -6.02 -1.45 15.44
CA ILE A 183 -5.29 -1.82 16.67
C ILE A 183 -3.92 -2.42 16.31
N ARG A 184 -3.86 -3.26 15.28
CA ARG A 184 -2.61 -3.87 14.77
C ARG A 184 -1.72 -2.92 13.99
N ARG A 185 -2.15 -1.68 13.74
CA ARG A 185 -1.49 -0.72 12.85
C ARG A 185 -1.24 -1.29 11.47
N CYS A 186 -2.26 -1.89 10.88
CA CYS A 186 -2.18 -2.58 9.61
C CYS A 186 -3.19 -1.99 8.62
N ALA A 187 -2.75 -1.73 7.39
CA ALA A 187 -3.64 -1.51 6.25
C ALA A 187 -3.84 -2.86 5.53
N PHE A 188 -4.99 -3.07 4.88
CA PHE A 188 -5.24 -4.34 4.19
C PHE A 188 -5.16 -4.19 2.67
N ILE A 189 -4.62 -5.25 2.06
CA ILE A 189 -4.63 -5.47 0.62
C ILE A 189 -5.85 -6.34 0.34
N MET A 190 -6.74 -5.86 -0.51
CA MET A 190 -7.96 -6.57 -0.85
C MET A 190 -7.63 -7.85 -1.61
N LYS A 191 -8.50 -8.86 -1.50
CA LYS A 191 -8.32 -10.14 -2.19
C LYS A 191 -8.16 -9.93 -3.70
N ARG A 192 -7.48 -10.87 -4.36
CA ARG A 192 -7.34 -10.82 -5.82
C ARG A 192 -8.71 -10.76 -6.50
N ASN A 193 -8.83 -9.88 -7.50
CA ASN A 193 -10.08 -9.61 -8.21
C ASN A 193 -11.23 -9.09 -7.32
N HIS A 194 -10.91 -8.48 -6.17
CA HIS A 194 -11.91 -7.82 -5.35
C HIS A 194 -12.57 -6.67 -6.14
N PRO A 195 -13.89 -6.51 -6.05
CA PRO A 195 -14.59 -5.44 -6.75
C PRO A 195 -14.19 -4.07 -6.23
N GLY A 196 -13.64 -3.23 -7.11
CA GLY A 196 -13.59 -1.79 -6.90
C GLY A 196 -12.44 -1.22 -6.08
N ALA A 197 -11.87 -1.98 -5.13
CA ALA A 197 -10.80 -1.49 -4.26
C ALA A 197 -9.62 -2.47 -4.20
N ASP A 198 -8.41 -1.91 -4.10
CA ASP A 198 -7.16 -2.68 -4.01
C ASP A 198 -6.55 -2.56 -2.61
N ILE A 199 -6.68 -1.39 -1.97
CA ILE A 199 -6.14 -1.11 -0.64
C ILE A 199 -7.20 -0.44 0.22
N CYS A 200 -7.17 -0.73 1.51
CA CYS A 200 -7.99 -0.06 2.51
C CYS A 200 -7.17 0.27 3.77
N ILE A 201 -7.41 1.45 4.33
CA ILE A 201 -6.73 1.95 5.53
C ILE A 201 -7.78 2.29 6.59
N PRO A 202 -7.78 1.63 7.76
CA PRO A 202 -8.66 1.99 8.86
C PRO A 202 -8.44 3.41 9.38
N VAL A 203 -9.53 4.07 9.71
CA VAL A 203 -9.56 5.36 10.41
C VAL A 203 -10.30 5.17 11.72
N LYS A 204 -9.72 5.59 12.84
CA LYS A 204 -10.45 5.70 14.10
C LYS A 204 -11.00 7.11 14.25
N LEU A 205 -12.32 7.26 14.32
CA LEU A 205 -12.99 8.54 14.44
C LEU A 205 -12.80 9.14 15.83
N VAL A 206 -12.94 10.46 15.92
CA VAL A 206 -12.90 11.17 17.22
C VAL A 206 -14.01 10.68 18.16
N THR A 207 -15.15 10.25 17.61
CA THR A 207 -16.29 9.68 18.35
C THR A 207 -16.00 8.29 18.93
N GLY A 208 -14.88 7.66 18.57
CA GLY A 208 -14.49 6.32 18.99
C GLY A 208 -14.87 5.21 18.01
N GLY A 209 -15.76 5.49 17.04
CA GLY A 209 -16.09 4.58 15.95
C GLY A 209 -14.95 4.40 14.94
N TYR A 210 -15.18 3.58 13.92
CA TYR A 210 -14.22 3.33 12.85
C TYR A 210 -14.81 3.71 11.49
N SER A 211 -13.96 4.29 10.64
CA SER A 211 -14.23 4.53 9.23
C SER A 211 -13.02 4.07 8.40
N ILE A 212 -12.97 4.44 7.13
CA ILE A 212 -12.04 3.86 6.16
C ILE A 212 -11.59 4.86 5.10
N ILE A 213 -10.35 4.70 4.64
CA ILE A 213 -9.86 5.23 3.37
C ILE A 213 -9.76 4.06 2.40
N ILE A 214 -10.50 4.12 1.29
CA ILE A 214 -10.52 3.12 0.23
C ILE A 214 -9.67 3.64 -0.93
N ILE A 215 -8.79 2.80 -1.48
CA ILE A 215 -7.90 3.17 -2.56
C ILE A 215 -8.03 2.16 -3.71
N GLN A 216 -8.27 2.69 -4.92
CA GLN A 216 -8.27 1.93 -6.17
C GLN A 216 -7.13 2.40 -7.04
N ILE A 217 -6.40 1.46 -7.59
CA ILE A 217 -5.17 1.66 -8.33
C ILE A 217 -5.37 1.08 -9.72
N LYS A 218 -5.36 1.94 -10.71
CA LYS A 218 -5.46 1.55 -12.11
C LYS A 218 -4.09 1.55 -12.76
N ASN A 219 -3.68 0.36 -13.14
CA ASN A 219 -2.48 0.12 -13.92
C ASN A 219 -2.83 0.30 -15.41
N ILE A 220 -2.46 1.43 -15.99
CA ILE A 220 -2.62 1.70 -17.42
C ILE A 220 -1.28 1.47 -18.11
N ASN A 221 -1.31 0.88 -19.30
CA ASN A 221 -0.11 0.65 -20.10
C ASN A 221 0.57 1.99 -20.44
N SER A 222 1.90 2.02 -20.33
CA SER A 222 2.76 3.21 -20.33
C SER A 222 2.70 4.05 -21.61
N SER A 223 2.17 3.49 -22.71
CA SER A 223 2.02 4.16 -24.00
C SER A 223 0.70 4.93 -24.17
N SER A 224 -0.24 4.81 -23.23
CA SER A 224 -1.54 5.48 -23.35
C SER A 224 -1.52 6.90 -22.78
N VAL A 225 -1.82 7.88 -23.63
CA VAL A 225 -2.19 9.25 -23.21
C VAL A 225 -3.64 9.29 -22.69
N LYS A 226 -4.38 8.19 -22.82
CA LYS A 226 -5.77 8.08 -22.39
C LYS A 226 -5.83 7.51 -20.97
N ALA A 227 -6.59 8.19 -20.11
CA ALA A 227 -7.03 7.67 -18.83
C ALA A 227 -7.87 6.39 -19.04
N ASP A 228 -8.10 5.64 -17.95
CA ASP A 228 -8.97 4.44 -17.95
C ASP A 228 -10.24 4.69 -18.77
N GLU A 229 -10.51 3.82 -19.75
CA GLU A 229 -11.63 3.97 -20.68
C GLU A 229 -12.98 3.92 -19.96
N ASN A 230 -13.02 3.27 -18.79
CA ASN A 230 -14.20 3.21 -17.93
C ASN A 230 -14.25 4.35 -16.91
N TYR A 231 -13.27 5.24 -16.91
CA TYR A 231 -13.34 6.46 -16.12
C TYR A 231 -14.38 7.40 -16.76
N PRO A 232 -15.23 8.08 -15.96
CA PRO A 232 -15.25 8.15 -14.49
C PRO A 232 -16.11 7.09 -13.81
N PHE A 233 -16.74 6.16 -14.53
CA PHE A 233 -17.63 5.16 -13.94
C PHE A 233 -16.92 4.25 -12.92
N SER A 234 -15.69 3.83 -13.23
CA SER A 234 -14.83 3.06 -12.32
C SER A 234 -14.60 3.76 -10.98
N ALA A 235 -14.41 5.08 -10.99
CA ALA A 235 -14.21 5.92 -9.81
C ALA A 235 -15.51 6.41 -9.14
N ARG A 236 -16.69 6.03 -9.67
CA ARG A 236 -18.02 6.45 -9.18
C ARG A 236 -18.79 5.30 -8.54
N SER A 237 -19.32 4.40 -9.36
CA SER A 237 -20.30 3.39 -8.94
C SER A 237 -19.63 2.18 -8.31
N MET A 238 -18.42 1.86 -8.77
CA MET A 238 -17.66 0.70 -8.32
C MET A 238 -16.77 0.99 -7.10
N PHE A 239 -16.83 2.19 -6.55
CA PHE A 239 -15.87 2.65 -5.55
C PHE A 239 -16.52 3.09 -4.23
N SER A 240 -17.83 2.85 -4.07
CA SER A 240 -18.55 3.10 -2.82
C SER A 240 -18.50 1.89 -1.87
N CYS A 241 -18.67 2.11 -0.57
CA CYS A 241 -18.76 1.02 0.41
C CYS A 241 -19.83 -0.02 0.05
N ASN A 242 -20.99 0.43 -0.49
CA ASN A 242 -22.07 -0.44 -0.93
C ASN A 242 -21.62 -1.48 -1.98
N TYR A 243 -20.70 -1.11 -2.86
CA TYR A 243 -20.21 -1.97 -3.93
C TYR A 243 -18.97 -2.76 -3.49
N VAL A 244 -18.01 -2.09 -2.87
CA VAL A 244 -16.73 -2.69 -2.43
C VAL A 244 -16.99 -3.75 -1.36
N PHE A 245 -17.83 -3.45 -0.38
CA PHE A 245 -18.09 -4.33 0.75
C PHE A 245 -19.42 -5.06 0.63
N ASP A 246 -19.85 -5.36 -0.59
CA ASP A 246 -21.04 -6.18 -0.79
C ASP A 246 -20.91 -7.51 -0.02
N ASN A 247 -21.98 -7.92 0.65
CA ASN A 247 -22.03 -9.06 1.56
C ASN A 247 -21.26 -8.89 2.90
N SER A 248 -21.07 -7.66 3.39
CA SER A 248 -20.66 -7.41 4.77
C SER A 248 -21.43 -6.26 5.44
N ASP A 249 -21.23 -6.11 6.76
CA ASP A 249 -21.78 -5.00 7.55
C ASP A 249 -21.15 -3.64 7.22
N LEU A 250 -20.10 -3.61 6.39
CA LEU A 250 -19.55 -2.38 5.80
C LEU A 250 -20.28 -1.95 4.53
N LYS A 251 -21.18 -2.76 3.97
CA LYS A 251 -21.98 -2.37 2.80
C LYS A 251 -22.68 -1.04 3.06
N GLU A 252 -23.48 -1.00 4.11
CA GLU A 252 -24.25 0.18 4.54
C GLU A 252 -23.45 1.05 5.53
N HIS A 253 -22.15 1.22 5.29
CA HIS A 253 -21.28 2.01 6.17
C HIS A 253 -21.83 3.42 6.36
N ASP A 254 -22.01 3.78 7.62
CA ASP A 254 -22.81 4.91 8.04
C ASP A 254 -22.00 6.16 8.38
N GLU A 255 -20.69 6.01 8.51
CA GLU A 255 -19.75 7.09 8.74
C GLU A 255 -19.19 7.65 7.43
N GLN A 256 -18.74 8.90 7.45
CA GLN A 256 -18.06 9.49 6.29
C GLN A 256 -16.76 8.74 6.04
N TYR A 257 -16.47 8.42 4.78
CA TYR A 257 -15.23 7.78 4.34
C TYR A 257 -14.60 8.50 3.15
N LEU A 258 -13.34 8.17 2.86
CA LEU A 258 -12.56 8.74 1.75
C LEU A 258 -12.25 7.68 0.70
N CYS A 259 -12.37 8.06 -0.56
CA CYS A 259 -12.10 7.25 -1.73
C CYS A 259 -11.02 7.91 -2.59
N LEU A 260 -9.89 7.22 -2.77
CA LEU A 260 -8.75 7.68 -3.56
C LEU A 260 -8.55 6.81 -4.80
N TYR A 261 -8.70 7.40 -5.97
CA TYR A 261 -8.51 6.71 -7.25
C TYR A 261 -7.20 7.14 -7.90
N TRP A 262 -6.28 6.19 -8.13
CA TRP A 262 -4.92 6.48 -8.58
C TRP A 262 -4.60 5.84 -9.94
N GLN A 263 -4.07 6.64 -10.86
CA GLN A 263 -3.45 6.18 -12.10
C GLN A 263 -1.99 6.62 -12.15
N LEU A 264 -1.12 5.88 -11.48
CA LEU A 264 0.28 6.29 -11.25
C LEU A 264 1.11 6.39 -12.54
N HIS A 265 0.83 5.53 -13.52
CA HIS A 265 1.53 5.49 -14.82
C HIS A 265 1.03 6.49 -15.86
N PHE A 266 -0.02 7.26 -15.56
CA PHE A 266 -0.55 8.24 -16.50
C PHE A 266 0.51 9.32 -16.79
N GLN A 267 0.78 9.55 -18.08
CA GLN A 267 1.82 10.50 -18.53
C GLN A 267 1.37 11.97 -18.43
N GLY A 268 0.07 12.23 -18.41
CA GLY A 268 -0.46 13.56 -18.13
C GLY A 268 -0.46 13.89 -16.63
N HIS A 269 -1.01 15.04 -16.30
CA HIS A 269 -1.18 15.48 -14.91
C HIS A 269 -2.58 16.07 -14.77
N TYR A 270 -3.44 15.37 -14.04
CA TYR A 270 -4.84 15.76 -13.89
C TYR A 270 -5.41 15.25 -12.56
N GLN A 271 -6.35 16.00 -12.01
CA GLN A 271 -7.06 15.64 -10.79
C GLN A 271 -8.49 16.15 -10.87
N GLU A 272 -9.42 15.42 -10.26
CA GLU A 272 -10.79 15.87 -10.13
C GLU A 272 -11.55 15.14 -9.02
N ILE A 273 -12.69 15.72 -8.65
CA ILE A 273 -13.72 15.08 -7.84
C ILE A 273 -14.65 14.32 -8.79
N PRO A 274 -14.72 12.98 -8.73
CA PRO A 274 -15.65 12.21 -9.55
C PRO A 274 -17.11 12.64 -9.27
N LYS A 275 -17.79 13.21 -10.28
CA LYS A 275 -19.20 13.62 -10.16
C LYS A 275 -20.13 12.40 -10.02
N LEU A 276 -20.74 12.18 -8.86
CA LEU A 276 -21.74 11.11 -8.67
C LEU A 276 -23.01 11.42 -9.49
N GLN A 277 -23.54 10.46 -10.27
CA GLN A 277 -24.80 10.64 -10.98
C GLN A 277 -25.99 10.43 -10.05
N ASP A 278 -26.87 11.42 -10.04
CA ASP A 278 -28.01 11.54 -9.14
C ASP A 278 -29.23 10.76 -9.67
N THR A 279 -29.54 9.59 -9.09
CA THR A 279 -30.86 8.96 -9.26
C THR A 279 -31.65 9.11 -7.96
N ARG A 280 -32.45 10.19 -7.94
CA ARG A 280 -33.62 10.54 -7.08
C ARG A 280 -33.63 10.13 -5.58
N SER A 281 -33.81 11.18 -4.77
CA SER A 281 -34.38 11.26 -3.40
C SER A 281 -33.67 10.56 -2.23
N SER A 282 -32.96 11.35 -1.42
CA SER A 282 -33.06 11.33 0.06
C SER A 282 -32.19 12.45 0.67
N GLU A 283 -32.80 13.31 1.48
CA GLU A 283 -32.27 14.54 2.12
C GLU A 283 -31.23 14.30 3.25
N SER A 284 -30.30 13.35 3.10
CA SER A 284 -29.19 13.18 4.06
C SER A 284 -27.98 12.47 3.46
N ARG A 285 -27.59 12.82 2.22
CA ARG A 285 -26.40 12.23 1.62
C ARG A 285 -25.16 12.54 2.45
N LYS A 286 -24.70 11.52 3.15
CA LYS A 286 -23.38 11.41 3.77
C LYS A 286 -22.36 11.76 2.69
N LEU A 287 -21.75 12.94 2.79
CA LEU A 287 -20.84 13.50 1.79
C LEU A 287 -19.50 12.76 1.83
N ASN A 288 -19.47 11.51 1.39
CA ASN A 288 -18.22 10.77 1.24
C ASN A 288 -17.31 11.50 0.26
N ILE A 289 -16.01 11.48 0.54
CA ILE A 289 -15.03 12.26 -0.21
C ILE A 289 -14.48 11.37 -1.32
N TYR A 290 -14.52 11.82 -2.56
CA TYR A 290 -13.96 11.12 -3.70
C TYR A 290 -12.90 11.99 -4.37
N TRP A 291 -11.72 11.42 -4.62
CA TRP A 291 -10.62 12.14 -5.25
C TRP A 291 -9.87 11.25 -6.22
N ALA A 292 -9.69 11.74 -7.45
CA ALA A 292 -8.91 11.05 -8.48
C ALA A 292 -7.59 11.80 -8.74
N SER A 293 -6.49 11.05 -8.82
CA SER A 293 -5.15 11.56 -9.11
C SER A 293 -4.53 10.79 -10.27
N PHE A 294 -4.17 11.52 -11.32
CA PHE A 294 -3.61 10.97 -12.55
C PHE A 294 -2.17 11.41 -12.71
N GLY A 295 -1.26 10.44 -12.61
CA GLY A 295 0.17 10.61 -12.70
C GLY A 295 0.87 10.62 -11.35
N PHE A 296 2.16 10.30 -11.36
CA PHE A 296 2.97 10.16 -10.15
C PHE A 296 3.27 11.50 -9.45
N ASN A 297 3.17 12.63 -10.16
CA ASN A 297 3.72 13.90 -9.67
C ASN A 297 2.88 14.58 -8.58
N HIS A 298 1.67 14.08 -8.27
CA HIS A 298 0.81 14.58 -7.20
C HIS A 298 1.33 14.29 -5.79
N PHE A 299 2.15 13.25 -5.64
CA PHE A 299 2.59 12.77 -4.32
C PHE A 299 3.86 13.48 -3.85
N LYS A 300 3.90 13.82 -2.57
CA LYS A 300 5.08 14.40 -1.92
C LYS A 300 6.15 13.32 -1.77
N MET A 301 7.22 13.41 -2.55
CA MET A 301 8.30 12.42 -2.60
C MET A 301 9.66 13.11 -2.73
N ILE A 302 10.69 12.50 -2.12
CA ILE A 302 12.09 12.89 -2.33
C ILE A 302 12.49 12.51 -3.75
N LYS A 303 13.24 13.38 -4.44
CA LYS A 303 13.58 13.24 -5.88
C LYS A 303 14.21 11.89 -6.23
N ASP A 304 15.18 11.43 -5.44
CA ASP A 304 15.88 10.17 -5.71
C ASP A 304 14.96 8.96 -5.55
N ILE A 305 14.12 8.98 -4.50
CA ILE A 305 13.10 7.95 -4.26
C ILE A 305 12.07 7.95 -5.39
N ALA A 306 11.61 9.12 -5.83
CA ALA A 306 10.68 9.25 -6.94
C ALA A 306 11.23 8.64 -8.23
N SER A 307 12.53 8.80 -8.50
CA SER A 307 13.19 8.18 -9.66
C SER A 307 13.14 6.65 -9.59
N ILE A 308 13.49 6.07 -8.43
CA ILE A 308 13.48 4.61 -8.22
C ILE A 308 12.05 4.05 -8.36
N LEU A 309 11.05 4.72 -7.78
CA LEU A 309 9.65 4.28 -7.88
C LEU A 309 9.11 4.37 -9.30
N LYS A 310 9.48 5.41 -10.07
CA LYS A 310 9.15 5.51 -11.49
C LYS A 310 9.78 4.37 -12.31
N ASP A 311 11.03 4.01 -12.00
CA ASP A 311 11.68 2.87 -12.65
C ASP A 311 10.97 1.55 -12.30
N ILE A 312 10.59 1.33 -11.03
CA ILE A 312 9.78 0.17 -10.62
C ILE A 312 8.47 0.09 -11.40
N LEU A 313 7.78 1.23 -11.56
CA LEU A 313 6.53 1.32 -12.32
C LEU A 313 6.71 0.82 -13.76
N VAL A 314 7.73 1.29 -14.47
CA VAL A 314 7.91 1.01 -15.93
C VAL A 314 8.74 -0.22 -16.24
N SER A 315 9.38 -0.82 -15.24
CA SER A 315 10.25 -1.96 -15.45
C SER A 315 9.48 -3.19 -15.95
N HIS A 316 10.18 -4.10 -16.62
CA HIS A 316 9.66 -5.41 -17.04
C HIS A 316 10.60 -6.51 -16.54
N ILE A 317 10.11 -7.74 -16.38
CA ILE A 317 10.99 -8.86 -16.03
C ILE A 317 11.90 -9.13 -17.23
N SER A 318 13.21 -9.11 -17.02
CA SER A 318 14.18 -9.50 -18.04
C SER A 318 14.32 -11.02 -18.01
N LEU A 319 13.77 -11.71 -19.02
CA LEU A 319 13.80 -13.18 -19.12
C LEU A 319 15.18 -13.77 -19.45
N PHE A 320 16.23 -12.93 -19.58
CA PHE A 320 17.54 -13.34 -20.09
C PHE A 320 18.70 -13.17 -19.09
N GLU A 321 18.43 -12.92 -17.81
CA GLU A 321 19.47 -12.95 -16.77
C GLU A 321 19.64 -14.38 -16.20
N SER A 322 20.89 -14.83 -16.06
CA SER A 322 21.33 -16.21 -15.83
C SER A 322 21.07 -16.77 -14.42
N GLU A 323 20.04 -16.32 -13.72
CA GLU A 323 19.74 -16.73 -12.33
C GLU A 323 18.59 -17.75 -12.20
N TRP A 324 18.05 -18.23 -13.33
CA TRP A 324 17.20 -19.41 -13.42
C TRP A 324 18.04 -20.69 -13.39
#